data_AF-A0A382Y5Y2-F1
#
_entry.id   AF-A0A382Y5Y2-F1
#
_cell.length_a   1.000
_cell.length_b   1.000
_cell.length_c   1.000
_cell.angle_alpha   90.00
_cell.angle_beta   90.00
_cell.angle_gamma   90.00
#
_symmetry.space_group_name_H-M   'P 1'
#
loop_
_entity.id
_entity.type
_entity.pdbx_description
1 polymer ?
#
loop_
_entity_poly.entity_id
_entity_poly.type
_entity_poly.pdbx_seq_one_letter_code
_entity_poly.pdbx_strand_id
1 'polypeptide(L)'
;LWRIFQVLAILSALYFLLTVDSEEISSENYKLVDILSISILMILMYVWYYLGPTIGGADVKAIMTIGLVAPFTISFSEEPLMAFEIRGFPYPFVIFMNSLLLYLLIPLGLALYNLFKGNIEKPYFQIFFGTKMPVKEARKSFVWPMQQVVGDKAIMVAFVKYKSDSESQWDKLEEKGITNPWITFKIPYIIPLTLAFFVSAFFGDLFSVYLVEPINSILG
;
A
#
# COMPACT_ATOMS: atom_id res chain seq x y z
N LEU A 1 -12.10 -20.05 10.83
CA LEU A 1 -11.91 -20.40 9.40
C LEU A 1 -10.67 -19.73 8.79
N TRP A 2 -10.62 -18.40 8.65
CA TRP A 2 -9.44 -17.70 8.05
C TRP A 2 -8.10 -17.96 8.74
N ARG A 3 -8.04 -17.89 10.08
CA ARG A 3 -6.81 -18.18 10.84
C ARG A 3 -6.27 -19.60 10.59
N ILE A 4 -7.17 -20.55 10.29
CA ILE A 4 -6.80 -21.94 10.03
C ILE A 4 -6.13 -22.05 8.66
N PHE A 5 -6.72 -21.44 7.62
CA PHE A 5 -6.10 -21.38 6.28
C PHE A 5 -4.75 -20.65 6.29
N GLN A 6 -4.61 -19.60 7.09
CA GLN A 6 -3.33 -18.91 7.24
C GLN A 6 -2.26 -19.78 7.90
N VAL A 7 -2.57 -20.44 9.02
CA VAL A 7 -1.63 -21.34 9.70
C VAL A 7 -1.27 -22.51 8.78
N LEU A 8 -2.23 -23.06 8.04
CA LEU A 8 -1.97 -24.09 7.04
C LEU A 8 -1.04 -23.61 5.92
N ALA A 9 -1.25 -22.39 5.40
CA ALA A 9 -0.37 -21.83 4.38
C ALA A 9 1.05 -21.59 4.90
N ILE A 10 1.20 -21.13 6.15
CA ILE A 10 2.51 -20.94 6.79
C ILE A 10 3.18 -22.29 7.09
N LEU A 11 2.44 -23.27 7.58
CA LEU A 11 2.98 -24.62 7.82
C LEU A 11 3.38 -25.28 6.51
N SER A 12 2.60 -25.10 5.43
CA SER A 12 2.96 -25.56 4.09
C SER A 12 4.21 -24.87 3.56
N ALA A 13 4.32 -23.55 3.75
CA ALA A 13 5.50 -22.75 3.40
C ALA A 13 6.74 -23.21 4.15
N LEU A 14 6.64 -23.40 5.47
CA LEU A 14 7.73 -23.86 6.34
C LEU A 14 8.12 -25.30 6.04
N TYR A 15 7.14 -26.18 5.84
CA TYR A 15 7.39 -27.56 5.43
C TYR A 15 8.16 -27.58 4.11
N PHE A 16 7.66 -26.87 3.10
CA PHE A 16 8.32 -26.76 1.80
C PHE A 16 9.76 -26.22 1.92
N LEU A 17 9.97 -25.15 2.69
CA LEU A 17 11.30 -24.57 2.96
C LEU A 17 12.27 -25.56 3.63
N LEU A 18 11.77 -26.47 4.47
CA LEU A 18 12.58 -27.44 5.22
C LEU A 18 12.80 -28.75 4.47
N THR A 19 11.93 -29.09 3.52
CA THR A 19 12.00 -30.35 2.77
C THR A 19 12.62 -30.23 1.39
N VAL A 20 12.63 -29.02 0.79
CA VAL A 20 13.25 -28.82 -0.52
C VAL A 20 14.76 -28.79 -0.35
N ASP A 21 15.43 -29.73 -1.00
CA ASP A 21 16.89 -29.81 -0.99
C ASP A 21 17.49 -28.79 -1.96
N SER A 22 18.66 -28.24 -1.62
CA SER A 22 19.30 -27.19 -2.44
C SER A 22 19.64 -27.63 -3.87
N GLU A 23 19.73 -28.94 -4.11
CA GLU A 23 19.94 -29.54 -5.43
C GLU A 23 18.66 -29.62 -6.28
N GLU A 24 17.46 -29.66 -5.67
CA GLU A 24 16.17 -29.62 -6.39
C GLU A 24 15.81 -28.20 -6.86
N ILE A 25 16.41 -27.18 -6.23
CA ILE A 25 16.40 -25.78 -6.69
C ILE A 25 17.42 -25.64 -7.84
N SER A 26 17.29 -26.49 -8.87
CA SER A 26 18.03 -26.35 -10.11
C SER A 26 17.48 -25.17 -10.92
N SER A 27 18.31 -24.58 -11.78
CA SER A 27 17.98 -23.45 -12.66
C SER A 27 16.78 -23.71 -13.59
N GLU A 28 16.30 -24.95 -13.72
CA GLU A 28 15.19 -25.31 -14.60
C GLU A 28 13.82 -25.38 -13.90
N ASN A 29 13.76 -25.37 -12.57
CA ASN A 29 12.52 -25.60 -11.83
C ASN A 29 11.89 -24.30 -11.30
N TYR A 30 11.62 -23.37 -12.21
CA TYR A 30 11.09 -22.03 -11.91
C TYR A 30 9.83 -22.07 -11.01
N LYS A 31 8.95 -23.06 -11.18
CA LYS A 31 7.74 -23.20 -10.36
C LYS A 31 8.02 -23.35 -8.86
N LEU A 32 9.10 -24.02 -8.46
CA LEU A 32 9.45 -24.19 -7.05
C LEU A 32 9.84 -22.86 -6.41
N VAL A 33 10.59 -22.03 -7.14
CA VAL A 33 10.98 -20.70 -6.67
C VAL A 33 9.77 -19.76 -6.58
N ASP A 34 8.80 -19.85 -7.49
CA ASP A 34 7.57 -19.04 -7.38
C ASP A 34 6.79 -19.41 -6.12
N ILE A 35 6.64 -20.71 -5.85
CA ILE A 35 6.00 -21.22 -4.63
C ILE A 35 6.77 -20.78 -3.37
N LEU A 36 8.10 -20.80 -3.42
CA LEU A 36 8.96 -20.32 -2.34
C LEU A 36 8.77 -18.82 -2.06
N SER A 37 8.82 -18.00 -3.11
CA SER A 37 8.64 -16.56 -2.99
C SER A 37 7.25 -16.18 -2.50
N ILE A 38 6.21 -16.90 -2.94
CA ILE A 38 4.84 -16.72 -2.41
C ILE A 38 4.80 -17.11 -0.94
N SER A 39 5.44 -18.21 -0.56
CA SER A 39 5.54 -18.65 0.83
C SER A 39 6.20 -17.58 1.72
N ILE A 40 7.28 -16.97 1.25
CA ILE A 40 7.95 -15.84 1.92
C ILE A 40 7.02 -14.63 2.01
N LEU A 41 6.32 -14.28 0.92
CA LEU A 41 5.36 -13.18 0.89
C LEU A 41 4.24 -13.41 1.91
N MET A 42 3.72 -14.63 2.03
CA MET A 42 2.69 -15.00 3.01
C MET A 42 3.19 -14.81 4.44
N ILE A 43 4.41 -15.27 4.75
CA ILE A 43 5.02 -15.08 6.08
C ILE A 43 5.23 -13.59 6.35
N LEU A 44 5.76 -12.83 5.40
CA LEU A 44 5.96 -11.39 5.53
C LEU A 44 4.64 -10.67 5.82
N MET A 45 3.59 -10.96 5.06
CA MET A 45 2.27 -10.38 5.25
C MET A 45 1.64 -10.78 6.60
N TYR A 46 1.93 -11.98 7.09
CA TYR A 46 1.49 -12.43 8.41
C TYR A 46 2.20 -11.67 9.54
N VAL A 47 3.53 -11.53 9.45
CA VAL A 47 4.32 -10.74 10.39
C VAL A 47 3.82 -9.30 10.40
N TRP A 48 3.57 -8.71 9.23
CA TRP A 48 3.04 -7.36 9.13
C TRP A 48 1.62 -7.21 9.67
N TYR A 49 0.76 -8.23 9.57
CA TYR A 49 -0.57 -8.16 10.16
C TYR A 49 -0.55 -8.05 11.69
N TYR A 50 0.42 -8.69 12.35
CA TYR A 50 0.51 -8.70 13.82
C TYR A 50 1.45 -7.62 14.38
N LEU A 51 2.55 -7.33 13.70
CA LEU A 51 3.59 -6.40 14.16
C LEU A 51 3.57 -5.06 13.41
N GLY A 52 2.88 -4.98 12.28
CA GLY A 52 2.86 -3.80 11.42
C GLY A 52 1.92 -2.72 11.92
N PRO A 53 2.35 -1.44 11.93
CA PRO A 53 1.52 -0.34 12.39
C PRO A 53 0.46 0.13 11.36
N THR A 54 0.55 -0.28 10.08
CA THR A 54 -0.11 0.45 8.98
C THR A 54 -0.90 -0.38 7.95
N ILE A 55 -0.70 -1.69 7.85
CA ILE A 55 -1.41 -2.52 6.85
C ILE A 55 -2.67 -3.12 7.48
N GLY A 56 -3.83 -2.85 6.88
CA GLY A 56 -5.10 -3.35 7.36
C GLY A 56 -5.20 -4.87 7.17
N GLY A 57 -5.96 -5.53 8.05
CA GLY A 57 -6.20 -6.98 7.92
C GLY A 57 -6.90 -7.39 6.63
N ALA A 58 -7.62 -6.48 5.98
CA ALA A 58 -8.24 -6.71 4.67
C ALA A 58 -7.19 -6.76 3.54
N ASP A 59 -6.18 -5.89 3.61
CA ASP A 59 -5.14 -5.78 2.58
C ASP A 59 -4.24 -7.02 2.59
N VAL A 60 -3.83 -7.47 3.79
CA VAL A 60 -3.09 -8.72 3.99
C VAL A 60 -3.85 -9.91 3.41
N LYS A 61 -5.16 -10.01 3.70
CA LYS A 61 -6.02 -11.07 3.17
C LYS A 61 -6.05 -11.07 1.64
N ALA A 62 -6.14 -9.89 1.03
CA ALA A 62 -6.17 -9.77 -0.42
C ALA A 62 -4.86 -10.24 -1.06
N ILE A 63 -3.70 -9.79 -0.55
CA ILE A 63 -2.38 -10.21 -1.07
C ILE A 63 -2.20 -11.73 -0.93
N MET A 64 -2.56 -12.28 0.24
CA MET A 64 -2.50 -13.73 0.46
C MET A 64 -3.42 -14.51 -0.50
N THR A 65 -4.61 -13.99 -0.77
CA THR A 65 -5.55 -14.61 -1.71
C THR A 65 -5.02 -14.59 -3.14
N ILE A 66 -4.44 -13.46 -3.56
CA ILE A 66 -3.75 -13.34 -4.85
C ILE A 66 -2.61 -14.36 -4.94
N GLY A 67 -1.83 -14.51 -3.87
CA GLY A 67 -0.78 -15.52 -3.74
C GLY A 67 -1.24 -16.94 -4.05
N LEU A 68 -2.45 -17.30 -3.64
CA LEU A 68 -3.02 -18.63 -3.84
C LEU A 68 -3.72 -18.79 -5.20
N VAL A 69 -4.41 -17.75 -5.67
CA VAL A 69 -5.25 -17.81 -6.89
C VAL A 69 -4.43 -17.56 -8.15
N ALA A 70 -3.47 -16.64 -8.09
CA ALA A 70 -2.64 -16.22 -9.22
C ALA A 70 -1.15 -16.26 -8.82
N PRO A 71 -0.60 -17.45 -8.53
CA PRO A 71 0.79 -17.60 -8.11
C PRO A 71 1.80 -17.26 -9.21
N PHE A 72 1.42 -17.47 -10.47
CA PHE A 72 2.28 -17.27 -11.64
C PHE A 72 1.95 -15.97 -12.36
N THR A 73 2.93 -15.43 -13.08
CA THR A 73 2.80 -14.18 -13.85
C THR A 73 1.66 -14.28 -14.85
N ILE A 74 0.67 -13.41 -14.66
CA ILE A 74 -0.35 -13.14 -15.66
C ILE A 74 0.17 -11.97 -16.47
N SER A 75 0.30 -12.13 -17.79
CA SER A 75 0.62 -11.02 -18.68
C SER A 75 -0.27 -11.03 -19.90
N PHE A 76 -0.74 -9.84 -20.28
CA PHE A 76 -1.44 -9.59 -21.55
C PHE A 76 -0.55 -8.90 -22.58
N SER A 77 0.69 -8.55 -22.21
CA SER A 77 1.69 -7.99 -23.11
C SER A 77 2.58 -9.10 -23.65
N GLU A 78 3.02 -8.98 -24.90
CA GLU A 78 4.01 -9.90 -25.49
C GLU A 78 5.39 -9.71 -24.83
N GLU A 79 5.69 -8.49 -24.36
CA GLU A 79 6.93 -8.12 -23.67
C GLU A 79 6.62 -7.30 -22.40
N PRO A 80 6.22 -7.93 -21.28
CA PRO A 80 6.05 -7.21 -20.02
C PRO A 80 7.41 -6.77 -19.47
N LEU A 81 7.44 -5.63 -18.75
CA LEU A 81 8.66 -5.20 -18.07
C LEU A 81 9.03 -6.22 -17.00
N MET A 82 10.26 -6.71 -17.06
CA MET A 82 10.83 -7.61 -16.07
C MET A 82 12.12 -6.98 -15.55
N ALA A 83 12.22 -6.82 -14.24
CA ALA A 83 13.49 -6.44 -13.63
C ALA A 83 14.46 -7.63 -13.64
N PHE A 84 15.75 -7.32 -13.72
CA PHE A 84 16.88 -8.26 -13.59
C PHE A 84 17.10 -9.26 -14.73
N GLU A 85 16.54 -9.01 -15.92
CA GLU A 85 16.75 -9.70 -17.23
C GLU A 85 16.50 -11.22 -17.30
N ILE A 86 16.64 -11.98 -16.21
CA ILE A 86 16.70 -13.44 -16.23
C ILE A 86 15.32 -14.07 -15.96
N ARG A 87 14.43 -13.39 -15.22
CA ARG A 87 13.13 -13.97 -14.83
C ARG A 87 12.06 -13.02 -14.26
N GLY A 88 12.46 -11.97 -13.55
CA GLY A 88 11.54 -11.15 -12.76
C GLY A 88 11.00 -11.84 -11.50
N PHE A 89 10.21 -11.12 -10.70
CA PHE A 89 9.58 -11.64 -9.48
C PHE A 89 8.25 -12.35 -9.78
N PRO A 90 7.79 -13.27 -8.89
CA PRO A 90 6.47 -13.87 -9.02
C PRO A 90 5.36 -12.83 -8.88
N TYR A 91 4.24 -13.11 -9.55
CA TYR A 91 3.14 -12.17 -9.74
C TYR A 91 2.61 -11.50 -8.47
N PRO A 92 2.33 -12.22 -7.37
CA PRO A 92 1.81 -11.62 -6.15
C PRO A 92 2.81 -10.62 -5.54
N PHE A 93 4.11 -10.88 -5.72
CA PHE A 93 5.17 -9.99 -5.26
C PHE A 93 5.25 -8.74 -6.14
N VAL A 94 5.17 -8.88 -7.46
CA VAL A 94 5.13 -7.75 -8.40
C VAL A 94 3.91 -6.85 -8.12
N ILE A 95 2.74 -7.44 -7.88
CA ILE A 95 1.53 -6.67 -7.50
C ILE A 95 1.76 -5.92 -6.20
N PHE A 96 2.32 -6.57 -5.19
CA PHE A 96 2.63 -5.91 -3.92
C PHE A 96 3.58 -4.73 -4.14
N MET A 97 4.68 -4.91 -4.88
CA MET A 97 5.67 -3.86 -5.14
C MET A 97 5.08 -2.70 -5.98
N ASN A 98 4.36 -3.00 -7.06
CA ASN A 98 3.66 -1.98 -7.84
C ASN A 98 2.60 -1.23 -7.03
N SER A 99 1.93 -1.90 -6.09
CA SER A 99 0.96 -1.23 -5.20
C SER A 99 1.62 -0.24 -4.25
N LEU A 100 2.85 -0.51 -3.81
CA LEU A 100 3.65 0.46 -3.05
C LEU A 100 4.06 1.65 -3.91
N LEU A 101 4.43 1.43 -5.18
CA LEU A 101 4.71 2.52 -6.13
C LEU A 101 3.49 3.43 -6.28
N LEU A 102 2.31 2.85 -6.54
CA LEU A 102 1.06 3.59 -6.67
C LEU A 102 0.70 4.33 -5.37
N TYR A 103 0.93 3.70 -4.22
CA TYR A 103 0.71 4.35 -2.92
C TYR A 103 1.65 5.54 -2.70
N LEU A 104 2.89 5.47 -3.17
CA LEU A 104 3.85 6.58 -3.14
C LEU A 104 3.43 7.75 -4.06
N LEU A 105 2.72 7.49 -5.15
CA LEU A 105 2.20 8.53 -6.04
C LEU A 105 1.05 9.33 -5.42
N ILE A 106 0.32 8.79 -4.44
CA ILE A 106 -0.79 9.48 -3.78
C ILE A 106 -0.35 10.83 -3.14
N PRO A 107 0.65 10.87 -2.24
CA PRO A 107 1.08 12.14 -1.64
C PRO A 107 1.62 13.13 -2.67
N LEU A 108 2.27 12.65 -3.72
CA LEU A 108 2.75 13.49 -4.83
C LEU A 108 1.57 14.10 -5.60
N GLY A 109 0.55 13.30 -5.92
CA GLY A 109 -0.67 13.77 -6.56
C GLY A 109 -1.43 14.78 -5.70
N LEU A 110 -1.48 14.58 -4.37
CA LEU A 110 -2.07 15.55 -3.44
C LEU A 110 -1.29 16.87 -3.41
N ALA A 111 0.04 16.82 -3.41
CA ALA A 111 0.86 18.02 -3.44
C ALA A 111 0.61 18.84 -4.72
N LEU A 112 0.56 18.18 -5.88
CA LEU A 112 0.22 18.82 -7.15
C LEU A 112 -1.20 19.40 -7.13
N TYR A 113 -2.18 18.64 -6.64
CA TYR A 113 -3.57 19.11 -6.50
C TYR A 113 -3.67 20.37 -5.63
N ASN A 114 -2.96 20.41 -4.49
CA ASN A 114 -2.93 21.59 -3.63
C ASN A 114 -2.22 22.78 -4.27
N LEU A 115 -1.15 22.54 -5.04
CA LEU A 115 -0.46 23.59 -5.80
C LEU A 115 -1.41 24.23 -6.82
N PHE A 116 -2.17 23.43 -7.58
CA PHE A 116 -3.16 23.94 -8.54
C PHE A 116 -4.32 24.68 -7.88
N LYS A 117 -4.77 24.22 -6.70
CA LYS A 117 -5.81 24.93 -5.93
C LYS A 117 -5.31 26.14 -5.15
N GLY A 118 -4.00 26.40 -5.13
CA GLY A 118 -3.41 27.48 -4.34
C GLY A 118 -3.46 27.24 -2.83
N ASN A 119 -3.66 25.99 -2.39
CA ASN A 119 -3.68 25.58 -0.99
C ASN A 119 -2.25 25.46 -0.43
N ILE A 120 -1.55 26.59 -0.33
CA ILE A 120 -0.15 26.65 0.10
C ILE A 120 -0.08 27.45 1.39
N GLU A 121 -0.10 26.75 2.52
CA GLU A 121 -0.01 27.37 3.84
C GLU A 121 1.08 26.71 4.68
N LYS A 122 1.65 27.49 5.60
CA LYS A 122 2.61 26.95 6.58
C LYS A 122 1.88 26.05 7.58
N PRO A 123 2.40 24.87 7.94
CA PRO A 123 3.64 24.25 7.42
C PRO A 123 3.46 23.62 6.04
N TYR A 124 4.33 23.94 5.08
CA TYR A 124 4.19 23.52 3.67
C TYR A 124 4.13 22.01 3.46
N PHE A 125 4.69 21.22 4.38
CA PHE A 125 4.69 19.75 4.28
C PHE A 125 3.28 19.13 4.31
N GLN A 126 2.27 19.85 4.80
CA GLN A 126 0.89 19.36 4.89
C GLN A 126 0.23 19.11 3.52
N ILE A 127 0.73 19.72 2.44
CA ILE A 127 0.20 19.55 1.08
C ILE A 127 0.32 18.11 0.56
N PHE A 128 1.23 17.31 1.12
CA PHE A 128 1.43 15.91 0.73
C PHE A 128 0.44 14.96 1.43
N PHE A 129 -0.17 15.37 2.55
CA PHE A 129 -0.97 14.48 3.40
C PHE A 129 -2.46 14.83 3.41
N GLY A 130 -2.83 16.01 2.91
CA GLY A 130 -4.19 16.48 2.98
C GLY A 130 -4.48 17.64 2.05
N THR A 131 -5.72 18.12 2.05
CA THR A 131 -6.16 19.30 1.30
C THR A 131 -7.19 20.08 2.11
N LYS A 132 -7.61 21.25 1.61
CA LYS A 132 -8.69 22.03 2.23
C LYS A 132 -10.04 21.65 1.65
N MET A 133 -11.03 21.52 2.52
CA MET A 133 -12.40 21.23 2.14
C MET A 133 -13.36 21.95 3.09
N PRO A 134 -14.49 22.51 2.60
CA PRO A 134 -15.51 23.10 3.47
C PRO A 134 -16.03 22.08 4.48
N VAL A 135 -16.20 22.46 5.75
CA VAL A 135 -16.63 21.52 6.81
C VAL A 135 -17.93 20.79 6.44
N LYS A 136 -18.89 21.52 5.85
CA LYS A 136 -20.19 20.98 5.40
C LYS A 136 -20.06 19.86 4.38
N GLU A 137 -19.05 19.93 3.51
CA GLU A 137 -18.74 18.91 2.51
C GLU A 137 -17.90 17.78 3.11
N ALA A 138 -16.93 18.13 3.97
CA ALA A 138 -16.05 17.20 4.64
C ALA A 138 -16.82 16.17 5.49
N ARG A 139 -17.85 16.60 6.22
CA ARG A 139 -18.73 15.71 7.01
C ARG A 139 -19.43 14.63 6.18
N LYS A 140 -19.72 14.93 4.91
CA LYS A 140 -20.42 14.01 4.00
C LYS A 140 -19.45 13.17 3.16
N SER A 141 -18.16 13.47 3.24
CA SER A 141 -17.12 12.89 2.40
C SER A 141 -16.28 11.87 3.16
N PHE A 142 -15.59 10.99 2.43
CA PHE A 142 -14.74 9.96 3.02
C PHE A 142 -13.37 10.52 3.44
N VAL A 143 -13.38 11.46 4.38
CA VAL A 143 -12.19 12.22 4.85
C VAL A 143 -12.10 12.26 6.37
N TRP A 144 -10.90 12.50 6.90
CA TRP A 144 -10.69 12.78 8.32
C TRP A 144 -10.27 14.24 8.55
N PRO A 145 -10.63 14.83 9.71
CA PRO A 145 -10.11 16.14 10.10
C PRO A 145 -8.62 16.03 10.41
N MET A 146 -7.78 16.59 9.52
CA MET A 146 -6.33 16.70 9.72
C MET A 146 -6.00 17.89 10.62
N GLN A 147 -6.83 18.94 10.57
CA GLN A 147 -6.83 20.03 11.53
C GLN A 147 -7.83 19.71 12.65
N GLN A 148 -7.40 19.79 13.92
CA GLN A 148 -8.21 19.50 15.08
C GLN A 148 -8.10 20.60 16.13
N VAL A 149 -9.13 20.74 16.96
CA VAL A 149 -9.16 21.74 18.05
C VAL A 149 -8.88 21.04 19.37
N VAL A 150 -7.73 21.36 19.96
CA VAL A 150 -7.31 20.84 21.27
C VAL A 150 -7.18 22.02 22.24
N GLY A 151 -8.10 22.07 23.21
CA GLY A 151 -8.28 23.26 24.06
C GLY A 151 -8.69 24.45 23.19
N ASP A 152 -7.87 25.49 23.19
CA ASP A 152 -8.13 26.72 22.43
C ASP A 152 -7.37 26.84 21.10
N LYS A 153 -6.51 25.89 20.75
CA LYS A 153 -5.66 25.98 19.56
C LYS A 153 -6.09 24.96 18.52
N ALA A 154 -6.13 25.40 17.25
CA ALA A 154 -6.23 24.51 16.12
C ALA A 154 -4.83 23.98 15.80
N ILE A 155 -4.64 22.67 15.89
CA ILE A 155 -3.38 21.99 15.61
C ILE A 155 -3.54 21.04 14.42
N MET A 156 -2.44 20.81 13.71
CA MET A 156 -2.36 19.83 12.64
C MET A 156 -1.96 18.48 13.23
N VAL A 157 -2.77 17.45 12.98
CA VAL A 157 -2.49 16.08 13.38
C VAL A 157 -2.27 15.22 12.14
N ALA A 158 -1.14 14.51 12.10
CA ALA A 158 -0.84 13.60 11.00
C ALA A 158 -1.69 12.32 11.05
N PHE A 159 -2.15 11.91 12.24
CA PHE A 159 -2.93 10.69 12.45
C PHE A 159 -4.09 10.95 13.40
N VAL A 160 -5.30 10.61 12.97
CA VAL A 160 -6.46 10.65 13.85
C VAL A 160 -6.60 9.29 14.54
N LYS A 161 -6.47 9.27 15.88
CA LYS A 161 -6.38 8.03 16.64
C LYS A 161 -7.71 7.27 16.78
N TYR A 162 -8.87 7.94 16.72
CA TYR A 162 -10.17 7.29 16.96
C TYR A 162 -11.32 7.89 16.14
N LYS A 163 -12.20 7.04 15.58
CA LYS A 163 -13.40 7.45 14.80
C LYS A 163 -14.40 8.27 15.62
N SER A 164 -14.54 7.99 16.91
CA SER A 164 -15.48 8.67 17.81
C SER A 164 -15.11 10.13 18.11
N ASP A 165 -13.87 10.54 17.75
CA ASP A 165 -13.40 11.91 17.87
C ASP A 165 -13.47 12.65 16.51
N SER A 166 -14.13 12.11 15.48
CA SER A 166 -14.21 12.81 14.19
C SER A 166 -15.36 13.84 14.17
N GLU A 167 -16.56 13.43 14.55
CA GLU A 167 -17.76 14.28 14.49
C GLU A 167 -17.67 15.46 15.47
N SER A 168 -17.22 15.18 16.69
CA SER A 168 -16.97 16.20 17.71
C SER A 168 -15.93 17.24 17.26
N GLN A 169 -14.98 16.87 16.39
CA GLN A 169 -13.96 17.79 15.91
C GLN A 169 -14.50 18.67 14.78
N TRP A 170 -15.38 18.15 13.92
CA TRP A 170 -16.06 18.98 12.94
C TRP A 170 -16.89 20.08 13.62
N ASP A 171 -17.58 19.76 14.70
CA ASP A 171 -18.36 20.73 15.49
C ASP A 171 -17.44 21.81 16.09
N LYS A 172 -16.34 21.42 16.75
CA LYS A 172 -15.36 22.36 17.31
C LYS A 172 -14.73 23.27 16.25
N LEU A 173 -14.47 22.75 15.06
CA LEU A 173 -13.93 23.54 13.95
C LEU A 173 -14.94 24.59 13.48
N GLU A 174 -16.22 24.23 13.36
CA GLU A 174 -17.30 25.18 13.05
C GLU A 174 -17.47 26.24 14.14
N GLU A 175 -17.47 25.84 15.42
CA GLU A 175 -17.57 26.77 16.57
C GLU A 175 -16.42 27.78 16.61
N LYS A 176 -15.21 27.36 16.22
CA LYS A 176 -14.04 28.24 16.08
C LYS A 176 -14.06 29.10 14.82
N GLY A 177 -15.09 28.99 13.97
CA GLY A 177 -15.20 29.73 12.71
C GLY A 177 -14.28 29.23 11.60
N ILE A 178 -13.72 28.02 11.73
CA ILE A 178 -12.86 27.41 10.71
C ILE A 178 -13.74 26.75 9.65
N THR A 179 -13.97 27.47 8.56
CA THR A 179 -14.88 27.02 7.49
C THR A 179 -14.25 26.02 6.51
N ASN A 180 -12.93 26.08 6.32
CA ASN A 180 -12.17 25.26 5.38
C ASN A 180 -10.96 24.61 6.07
N PRO A 181 -11.18 23.65 6.98
CA PRO A 181 -10.09 22.95 7.65
C PRO A 181 -9.29 22.12 6.65
N TRP A 182 -8.07 21.78 7.07
CA TRP A 182 -7.31 20.73 6.42
C TRP A 182 -7.90 19.36 6.73
N ILE A 183 -8.07 18.56 5.68
CA ILE A 183 -8.60 17.20 5.72
C ILE A 183 -7.60 16.24 5.10
N THR A 184 -7.68 14.97 5.46
CA THR A 184 -6.93 13.89 4.81
C THR A 184 -7.90 12.85 4.24
N PHE A 185 -7.60 12.33 3.05
CA PHE A 185 -8.45 11.34 2.40
C PHE A 185 -8.28 9.95 3.04
N LYS A 186 -9.39 9.24 3.20
CA LYS A 186 -9.40 7.85 3.66
C LYS A 186 -9.15 6.90 2.49
N ILE A 187 -7.95 6.92 1.92
CA ILE A 187 -7.64 6.05 0.78
C ILE A 187 -7.33 4.65 1.32
N PRO A 188 -8.22 3.66 1.10
CA PRO A 188 -7.96 2.29 1.56
C PRO A 188 -6.90 1.65 0.64
N TYR A 189 -5.92 0.97 1.20
CA TYR A 189 -4.81 0.38 0.46
C TYR A 189 -5.25 -0.69 -0.56
N ILE A 190 -6.42 -1.30 -0.37
CA ILE A 190 -7.04 -2.19 -1.36
C ILE A 190 -7.20 -1.53 -2.75
N ILE A 191 -7.35 -0.20 -2.83
CA ILE A 191 -7.48 0.51 -4.11
C ILE A 191 -6.17 0.42 -4.92
N PRO A 192 -5.02 0.93 -4.42
CA PRO A 192 -3.75 0.79 -5.14
C PRO A 192 -3.35 -0.68 -5.33
N LEU A 193 -3.69 -1.57 -4.41
CA LEU A 193 -3.44 -3.01 -4.59
C LEU A 193 -4.23 -3.59 -5.78
N THR A 194 -5.51 -3.24 -5.90
CA THR A 194 -6.35 -3.69 -7.02
C THR A 194 -5.87 -3.08 -8.33
N LEU A 195 -5.51 -1.79 -8.33
CA LEU A 195 -4.97 -1.16 -9.53
C LEU A 195 -3.64 -1.81 -9.94
N ALA A 196 -2.77 -2.12 -8.97
CA ALA A 196 -1.53 -2.83 -9.21
C ALA A 196 -1.76 -4.22 -9.81
N PHE A 197 -2.82 -4.94 -9.42
CA PHE A 197 -3.17 -6.21 -10.04
C PHE A 197 -3.33 -6.07 -11.56
N PHE A 198 -4.04 -5.04 -12.04
CA PHE A 198 -4.20 -4.82 -13.48
C PHE A 198 -2.93 -4.25 -14.11
N VAL A 199 -2.30 -3.26 -13.47
CA VAL A 199 -1.07 -2.64 -13.99
C VAL A 199 0.03 -3.67 -14.17
N SER A 200 0.22 -4.60 -13.22
CA SER A 200 1.19 -5.69 -13.34
C SER A 200 0.86 -6.61 -14.52
N ALA A 201 -0.42 -6.87 -14.81
CA ALA A 201 -0.80 -7.72 -15.95
C ALA A 201 -0.44 -7.09 -17.32
N PHE A 202 -0.55 -5.76 -17.43
CA PHE A 202 -0.28 -5.05 -18.69
C PHE A 202 1.17 -4.62 -18.82
N PHE A 203 1.78 -4.15 -17.74
CA PHE A 203 3.08 -3.48 -17.78
C PHE A 203 4.19 -4.25 -17.09
N GLY A 204 3.89 -5.28 -16.28
CA GLY A 204 4.90 -6.02 -15.52
C GLY A 204 5.42 -5.28 -14.30
N ASP A 205 6.71 -5.44 -13.98
CA ASP A 205 7.33 -4.98 -12.74
C ASP A 205 7.89 -3.56 -12.83
N LEU A 206 7.00 -2.56 -12.76
CA LEU A 206 7.36 -1.15 -12.77
C LEU A 206 8.19 -0.75 -11.56
N PHE A 207 7.84 -1.23 -10.36
CA PHE A 207 8.55 -0.87 -9.14
C PHE A 207 10.03 -1.27 -9.23
N SER A 208 10.32 -2.51 -9.60
CA SER A 208 11.71 -2.97 -9.61
C SER A 208 12.53 -2.30 -10.71
N VAL A 209 11.96 -2.12 -11.90
CA VAL A 209 12.65 -1.47 -13.02
C VAL A 209 12.92 0.02 -12.75
N TYR A 210 11.95 0.77 -12.20
CA TYR A 210 12.11 2.22 -12.06
C TYR A 210 12.70 2.66 -10.71
N LEU A 211 12.62 1.85 -9.66
CA LEU A 211 13.16 2.19 -8.35
C LEU A 211 14.33 1.31 -7.95
N VAL A 212 14.19 -0.02 -8.02
CA VAL A 212 15.20 -0.92 -7.42
C VAL A 212 16.46 -0.99 -8.25
N GLU A 213 16.33 -1.22 -9.56
CA GLU A 213 17.46 -1.38 -10.47
C GLU A 213 18.35 -0.11 -10.54
N PRO A 214 17.80 1.11 -10.67
CA PRO A 214 18.60 2.33 -10.62
C PRO A 214 19.32 2.52 -9.28
N ILE A 215 18.65 2.24 -8.15
CA ILE A 215 19.27 2.33 -6.82
C ILE A 215 20.45 1.35 -6.71
N ASN A 216 20.28 0.12 -7.21
CA ASN A 216 21.33 -0.88 -7.19
C ASN A 216 22.55 -0.47 -8.04
N SER A 217 22.33 0.16 -9.20
CA SER A 217 23.41 0.68 -10.05
C SER A 217 24.20 1.85 -9.44
N ILE A 218 23.60 2.57 -8.48
CA ILE A 218 24.24 3.69 -7.78
C ILE A 218 25.01 3.19 -6.55
N LEU A 219 24.54 2.11 -5.91
CA LEU A 219 25.10 1.57 -4.67
C LEU A 219 26.11 0.43 -4.89
N GLY A 220 26.10 -0.21 -6.05
CA GLY A 220 27.05 -1.24 -6.49
C GLY A 220 28.21 -0.66 -7.28
#